data_AF-A0A7J7MIW1-F1
#
_entry.id   AF-A0A7J7MIW1-F1
#
_cell.length_a   1.000
_cell.length_b   1.000
_cell.length_c   1.000
_cell.angle_alpha   90.00
_cell.angle_beta   90.00
_cell.angle_gamma   90.00
#
_symmetry.space_group_name_H-M   'P 1'
#
loop_
_entity.id
_entity.type
_entity.pdbx_description
1 polymer ?
#
loop_
_entity_poly.entity_id
_entity_poly.type
_entity_poly.pdbx_seq_one_letter_code
_entity_poly.pdbx_strand_id
1 'polypeptide(L)'
;MENPKEAHARRGAPWTFDPARLLTFLKTFRSQGSVYVPSFNHGIGDPVEDHTFVILHRKVVIVEGNYLFLDEGVLKEVSSVFNEKWFIEVGIDKVMERVLKRHI
;
A
#
# COMPACT_ATOMS: atom_id res chain seq x y z
N MET A 1 -0.57 13.92 -11.27
CA MET A 1 0.61 14.46 -10.56
C MET A 1 1.18 15.62 -11.35
N GLU A 2 1.71 16.62 -10.67
CA GLU A 2 2.22 17.87 -11.25
C GLU A 2 3.51 17.65 -12.07
N ASN A 3 4.36 16.67 -11.71
CA ASN A 3 5.58 16.30 -12.44
C ASN A 3 5.69 14.77 -12.69
N PRO A 4 5.21 14.26 -13.84
CA PRO A 4 5.22 12.82 -14.14
C PRO A 4 6.62 12.19 -14.27
N LYS A 5 7.62 12.94 -14.75
CA LYS A 5 8.99 12.43 -14.89
C LYS A 5 9.61 12.15 -13.53
N GLU A 6 9.44 13.07 -12.60
CA GLU A 6 9.92 12.90 -11.23
C GLU A 6 9.17 11.78 -10.50
N ALA A 7 7.85 11.70 -10.67
CA ALA A 7 7.05 10.61 -10.12
C ALA A 7 7.53 9.24 -10.58
N HIS A 8 7.91 9.11 -11.86
CA HIS A 8 8.48 7.88 -12.39
C HIS A 8 9.88 7.60 -11.82
N ALA A 9 10.75 8.61 -11.77
CA ALA A 9 12.10 8.47 -11.23
C ALA A 9 12.12 8.18 -9.72
N ARG A 10 11.09 8.59 -8.98
CA ARG A 10 10.92 8.41 -7.53
C ARG A 10 9.86 7.36 -7.20
N ARG A 11 9.48 6.52 -8.16
CA ARG A 11 8.44 5.51 -7.98
C ARG A 11 8.70 4.70 -6.71
N GLY A 12 7.72 4.66 -5.83
CA GLY A 12 7.84 4.01 -4.54
C GLY A 12 8.08 4.97 -3.37
N ALA A 13 8.33 6.26 -3.60
CA ALA A 13 8.31 7.29 -2.54
C ALA A 13 6.88 7.54 -2.02
N PRO A 14 6.68 8.02 -0.78
CA PRO A 14 5.35 8.13 -0.17
C PRO A 14 4.34 8.93 -1.01
N TRP A 15 4.77 10.06 -1.57
CA TRP A 15 3.95 10.96 -2.38
C TRP A 15 3.59 10.39 -3.76
N THR A 16 4.18 9.25 -4.16
CA THR A 16 3.84 8.57 -5.41
C THR A 16 2.63 7.63 -5.29
N PHE A 17 2.07 7.49 -4.08
CA PHE A 17 0.87 6.69 -3.81
C PHE A 17 -0.38 7.57 -3.61
N ASP A 18 -1.56 6.93 -3.68
CA ASP A 18 -2.85 7.55 -3.34
C ASP A 18 -3.37 7.04 -1.98
N PRO A 19 -2.97 7.66 -0.86
CA PRO A 19 -3.40 7.23 0.47
C PRO A 19 -4.89 7.49 0.73
N ALA A 20 -5.50 8.47 0.06
CA ALA A 20 -6.93 8.78 0.21
C ALA A 20 -7.79 7.66 -0.36
N ARG A 21 -7.35 7.08 -1.47
CA ARG A 21 -8.02 5.94 -2.08
C ARG A 21 -7.89 4.68 -1.22
N LEU A 22 -6.71 4.40 -0.66
CA LEU A 22 -6.54 3.30 0.30
C LEU A 22 -7.46 3.49 1.53
N LEU A 23 -7.50 4.68 2.11
CA LEU A 23 -8.37 4.99 3.24
C LEU A 23 -9.84 4.73 2.93
N THR A 24 -10.28 5.14 1.73
CA THR A 24 -11.64 4.93 1.25
C THR A 24 -11.97 3.44 1.17
N PHE A 25 -11.08 2.61 0.62
CA PHE A 25 -11.30 1.17 0.57
C PHE A 25 -11.41 0.53 1.95
N LEU A 26 -10.53 0.90 2.88
CA LEU A 26 -10.55 0.35 4.23
C LEU A 26 -11.83 0.75 4.98
N LYS A 27 -12.28 2.01 4.86
CA LYS A 27 -13.53 2.48 5.46
C LYS A 27 -14.75 1.77 4.85
N THR A 28 -14.80 1.63 3.52
CA THR A 28 -15.87 0.90 2.81
C THR A 28 -15.91 -0.57 3.19
N PHE A 29 -14.75 -1.23 3.27
CA PHE A 29 -14.68 -2.63 3.66
C PHE A 29 -15.21 -2.85 5.09
N ARG A 30 -14.84 -1.97 6.04
CA ARG A 30 -15.35 -2.06 7.42
C ARG A 30 -16.85 -1.82 7.54
N SER A 31 -17.44 -0.96 6.71
CA SER A 31 -18.87 -0.63 6.79
C SER A 31 -19.77 -1.59 6.01
N GLN A 32 -19.34 -2.01 4.82
CA GLN A 32 -20.16 -2.81 3.89
C GLN A 32 -19.79 -4.30 3.89
N GLY A 33 -18.62 -4.66 4.43
CA GLY A 33 -18.13 -6.03 4.40
C GLY A 33 -17.69 -6.51 3.02
N SER A 34 -17.60 -5.65 2.03
CA SER A 34 -16.96 -5.97 0.77
C SER A 34 -16.50 -4.72 0.04
N VAL A 35 -15.47 -4.85 -0.77
CA VAL A 35 -14.93 -3.74 -1.57
C VAL A 35 -14.16 -4.29 -2.78
N TYR A 36 -14.18 -3.55 -3.89
CA TYR A 36 -13.24 -3.75 -4.98
C TYR A 36 -11.99 -2.91 -4.73
N VAL A 37 -10.82 -3.52 -4.89
CA VAL A 37 -9.52 -2.85 -4.79
C VAL A 37 -8.70 -3.04 -6.06
N PRO A 38 -7.89 -2.04 -6.44
CA PRO A 38 -6.98 -2.18 -7.56
C PRO A 38 -5.90 -3.22 -7.25
N SER A 39 -5.36 -3.82 -8.30
CA SER A 39 -4.14 -4.60 -8.22
C SER A 39 -2.99 -3.87 -8.91
N PHE A 40 -1.78 -4.43 -8.85
CA PHE A 40 -0.63 -3.91 -9.58
C PHE A 40 -0.11 -4.99 -10.53
N ASN A 41 -0.07 -4.69 -11.83
CA ASN A 41 0.43 -5.62 -12.83
C ASN A 41 1.92 -5.38 -13.09
N HIS A 42 2.78 -6.28 -12.63
CA HIS A 42 4.23 -6.17 -12.81
C HIS A 42 4.71 -6.29 -14.26
N GLY A 43 3.96 -6.93 -15.15
CA GLY A 43 4.33 -7.07 -16.57
C GLY A 43 4.11 -5.78 -17.38
N ILE A 44 3.13 -4.96 -16.98
CA ILE A 44 2.82 -3.66 -17.60
C ILE A 44 3.47 -2.52 -16.79
N GLY A 45 3.67 -2.75 -15.49
CA GLY A 45 4.21 -1.75 -14.57
C GLY A 45 3.18 -0.71 -14.17
N ASP A 46 1.88 -1.03 -14.16
CA ASP A 46 0.79 -0.10 -13.82
C ASP A 46 -0.31 -0.72 -12.95
N PRO A 47 -1.06 0.11 -12.19
CA PRO A 47 -2.25 -0.33 -11.48
C PRO A 47 -3.35 -0.82 -12.43
N VAL A 48 -4.09 -1.84 -12.02
CA VAL A 48 -5.29 -2.33 -12.71
C VAL A 48 -6.48 -2.12 -11.80
N GLU A 49 -7.44 -1.31 -12.27
CA GLU A 49 -8.63 -0.93 -11.52
C GLU A 49 -9.62 -2.09 -11.32
N ASP A 50 -10.34 -2.05 -10.19
CA ASP A 50 -11.41 -2.99 -9.80
C ASP A 50 -11.08 -4.47 -9.97
N HIS A 51 -9.80 -4.79 -9.90
CA HIS A 51 -9.31 -6.12 -10.24
C HIS A 51 -9.59 -7.17 -9.16
N THR A 52 -9.66 -6.75 -7.90
CA THR A 52 -9.72 -7.68 -6.76
C THR A 52 -10.94 -7.39 -5.90
N PHE A 53 -11.85 -8.36 -5.82
CA PHE A 53 -12.99 -8.29 -4.91
C PHE A 53 -12.65 -8.91 -3.55
N VAL A 54 -12.82 -8.13 -2.48
CA VAL A 54 -12.56 -8.55 -1.10
C VAL A 54 -13.88 -8.60 -0.34
N ILE A 55 -14.14 -9.66 0.43
CA ILE A 55 -15.40 -9.86 1.18
C ILE A 55 -15.15 -10.37 2.61
N LEU A 56 -15.99 -9.92 3.56
CA LEU A 56 -15.88 -10.10 5.00
C LEU A 56 -16.15 -11.52 5.50
N HIS A 57 -16.50 -12.47 4.63
CA HIS A 57 -16.45 -13.89 5.03
C HIS A 57 -15.02 -14.33 5.41
N ARG A 58 -14.01 -13.53 5.04
CA ARG A 58 -12.63 -13.61 5.54
C ARG A 58 -12.54 -12.98 6.93
N LYS A 59 -12.16 -13.78 7.94
CA LYS A 59 -12.04 -13.34 9.35
C LYS A 59 -10.88 -12.36 9.61
N VAL A 60 -9.89 -12.31 8.73
CA VAL A 60 -8.69 -11.48 8.86
C VAL A 60 -8.33 -10.91 7.49
N VAL A 61 -7.99 -9.63 7.44
CA VAL A 61 -7.42 -8.96 6.28
C VAL A 61 -6.05 -8.43 6.67
N ILE A 62 -5.02 -8.83 5.91
CA ILE A 62 -3.65 -8.33 6.08
C ILE A 62 -3.43 -7.25 5.04
N VAL A 63 -3.02 -6.07 5.50
CA VAL A 63 -2.62 -4.95 4.65
C VAL A 63 -1.14 -4.73 4.90
N GLU A 64 -0.33 -4.87 3.85
CA GLU A 64 1.11 -4.64 3.90
C GLU A 64 1.54 -3.43 3.08
N GLY A 65 2.58 -2.75 3.51
CA GLY A 65 3.14 -1.60 2.79
C GLY A 65 4.13 -0.79 3.62
N ASN A 66 5.02 -0.07 2.94
CA ASN A 66 6.13 0.66 3.57
C ASN A 66 5.68 1.85 4.44
N TYR A 67 4.50 2.42 4.18
CA TYR A 67 4.09 3.72 4.74
C TYR A 67 2.89 3.65 5.69
N LEU A 68 2.45 2.45 6.09
CA LEU A 68 1.27 2.27 6.96
C LEU A 68 1.46 2.81 8.39
N PHE A 69 2.70 3.14 8.77
CA PHE A 69 3.08 3.75 10.04
C PHE A 69 3.52 5.22 9.90
N LEU A 70 3.45 5.81 8.70
CA LEU A 70 3.87 7.20 8.50
C LEU A 70 2.85 8.15 9.16
N ASP A 71 3.28 8.95 10.12
CA ASP A 71 2.43 9.85 10.91
C ASP A 71 2.20 11.21 10.23
N GLU A 72 1.81 11.19 8.96
CA GLU A 72 1.65 12.40 8.14
C GLU A 72 0.37 12.35 7.29
N GLY A 73 -0.35 13.48 7.24
CA GLY A 73 -1.51 13.67 6.37
C GLY A 73 -2.53 12.53 6.43
N VAL A 74 -2.97 12.06 5.26
CA VAL A 74 -3.95 10.98 5.13
C VAL A 74 -3.40 9.62 5.62
N LEU A 75 -2.09 9.41 5.60
CA LEU A 75 -1.48 8.16 6.06
C LEU A 75 -1.64 7.97 7.58
N LYS A 76 -1.67 9.06 8.35
CA LYS A 76 -2.03 9.02 9.78
C LYS A 76 -3.45 8.46 9.98
N GLU A 77 -4.41 8.90 9.17
CA GLU A 77 -5.77 8.37 9.21
C GLU A 77 -5.80 6.89 8.79
N VAL A 78 -5.09 6.50 7.73
CA VAL A 78 -4.96 5.08 7.33
C VAL A 78 -4.47 4.23 8.49
N SER A 79 -3.42 4.68 9.19
CA SER A 79 -2.85 3.97 10.34
C SER A 79 -3.83 3.80 11.51
N SER A 80 -4.85 4.65 11.61
CA SER A 80 -5.88 4.58 12.67
C SER A 80 -6.96 3.53 12.42
N VAL A 81 -7.08 3.01 11.19
CA VAL A 81 -8.14 2.06 10.82
C VAL A 81 -7.79 0.62 11.22
N PHE A 82 -6.52 0.31 11.42
CA PHE A 82 -6.04 -1.05 11.71
C PHE A 82 -6.30 -1.45 13.16
N ASN A 83 -6.77 -2.69 13.36
CA ASN A 83 -6.93 -3.30 14.69
C ASN A 83 -5.59 -3.65 15.34
N GLU A 84 -4.67 -4.18 14.54
CA GLU A 84 -3.32 -4.52 14.93
C GLU A 84 -2.34 -4.00 13.88
N LYS A 85 -1.13 -3.63 14.33
CA LYS A 85 -0.09 -3.07 13.47
C LYS A 85 1.25 -3.69 13.83
N TRP A 86 1.96 -4.24 12.84
CA TRP A 86 3.28 -4.82 13.02
C TRP A 86 4.31 -4.12 12.14
N PHE A 87 5.43 -3.75 12.73
CA PHE A 87 6.59 -3.23 12.02
C PHE A 87 7.66 -4.31 11.96
N ILE A 88 8.18 -4.59 10.76
CA ILE A 88 9.22 -5.60 10.57
C ILE A 88 10.57 -4.87 10.56
N GLU A 89 11.33 -5.01 11.64
CA GLU A 89 12.66 -4.44 11.74
C GLU A 89 13.72 -5.44 11.24
N VAL A 90 14.57 -5.00 10.33
CA VAL A 90 15.68 -5.79 9.77
C VAL A 90 16.90 -4.89 9.67
N GLY A 91 18.07 -5.40 10.04
CA GLY A 91 19.33 -4.66 9.92
C GLY A 91 19.61 -4.20 8.49
N ILE A 92 20.06 -2.96 8.33
CA ILE A 92 20.22 -2.28 7.03
C ILE A 92 21.07 -3.09 6.04
N ASP A 93 22.15 -3.72 6.49
CA ASP A 93 23.03 -4.53 5.64
C ASP A 93 22.29 -5.70 4.99
N LYS A 94 21.44 -6.39 5.75
CA LYS A 94 20.60 -7.50 5.25
C LYS A 94 19.53 -7.00 4.29
N VAL A 95 18.95 -5.82 4.56
CA VAL A 95 17.95 -5.20 3.66
C VAL A 95 18.61 -4.85 2.33
N MET A 96 19.77 -4.17 2.36
CA MET A 96 20.53 -3.79 1.18
C MET A 96 20.93 -5.01 0.34
N GLU A 97 21.44 -6.07 0.98
CA GLU A 97 21.78 -7.33 0.30
C GLU A 97 20.58 -7.93 -0.43
N ARG A 98 19.42 -8.02 0.24
CA ARG A 98 18.18 -8.58 -0.34
C ARG A 98 17.62 -7.73 -1.47
N VAL A 99 17.66 -6.41 -1.32
CA VAL A 99 17.19 -5.47 -2.35
C VAL A 99 18.08 -5.57 -3.59
N LEU A 100 19.40 -5.63 -3.42
CA LEU A 100 20.34 -5.81 -4.53
C LEU A 100 20.05 -7.11 -5.29
N LYS A 101 19.88 -8.24 -4.59
CA LYS A 101 19.54 -9.54 -5.18
C LYS A 101 18.22 -9.57 -5.95
N ARG A 102 17.29 -8.65 -5.66
CA ARG A 102 16.00 -8.54 -6.37
C ARG A 102 16.07 -7.68 -7.64
N HIS A 103 17.06 -6.79 -7.72
CA HIS A 103 17.24 -5.89 -8.86
C HIS A 103 18.18 -6.43 -9.93
N ILE A 104 19.00 -7.44 -9.60
CA ILE A 104 19.82 -8.23 -10.53
C ILE A 104 18.99 -9.42 -11.02
#